data_AF-A0AB34FPA1-F1
#
_entry.id   AF-A0AB34FPA1-F1
#
_cell.length_a   1.000
_cell.length_b   1.000
_cell.length_c   1.000
_cell.angle_alpha   90.00
_cell.angle_beta   90.00
_cell.angle_gamma   90.00
#
_symmetry.space_group_name_H-M   'P 1'
#
loop_
_entity.id
_entity.type
_entity.pdbx_description
1 polymer ?
#
loop_
_entity_poly.entity_id
_entity_poly.type
_entity_poly.pdbx_seq_one_letter_code
_entity_poly.pdbx_strand_id
1 'polypeptide(L)'
;MSASLAPECNEVKERYDTCFLKWYSEKYLRGAEKDNKECAGLFKEYQKCLAVALKDRGIDKLLDEAREDNKENDARLSASKTGYITARWDLVTRLYELAIFAAEYGVVIRVARGVVGLTALFLTIFVPIVFLARKETHLVSILDSCIRRSTAKPLAASSRPGFGLSAREQLRRRGSF
;
A
#
# COMPACT_ATOMS: atom_id res chain seq x y z
N MET A 1 46.79 21.08 13.63
CA MET A 1 46.25 19.71 13.52
C MET A 1 45.49 19.39 14.79
N SER A 2 44.41 18.64 14.70
CA SER A 2 43.60 18.28 15.87
C SER A 2 44.40 17.33 16.77
N ALA A 3 44.46 17.62 18.07
CA ALA A 3 45.04 16.69 19.03
C ALA A 3 44.26 15.37 18.99
N SER A 4 44.98 14.25 19.03
CA SER A 4 44.35 12.96 19.24
C SER A 4 43.86 12.85 20.70
N LEU A 5 42.96 11.91 20.93
CA LEU A 5 42.37 11.69 22.26
C LEU A 5 43.44 11.41 23.33
N ALA A 6 44.59 10.87 22.93
CA ALA A 6 45.68 10.44 23.79
C ALA A 6 47.01 11.01 23.29
N PRO A 7 47.74 11.81 24.10
CA PRO A 7 48.92 12.55 23.63
C PRO A 7 50.02 11.65 23.05
N GLU A 8 50.09 10.38 23.45
CA GLU A 8 51.00 9.35 22.96
C GLU A 8 50.73 8.91 21.52
N CYS A 9 49.51 9.10 21.00
CA CYS A 9 49.14 8.72 19.64
C CYS A 9 49.21 9.88 18.62
N ASN A 10 49.66 11.07 19.06
CA ASN A 10 49.65 12.27 18.22
C ASN A 10 50.57 12.17 16.99
N GLU A 11 51.78 11.60 17.14
CA GLU A 11 52.74 11.49 16.03
C GLU A 11 52.20 10.58 14.91
N VAL A 12 51.63 9.43 15.29
CA VAL A 12 51.07 8.46 14.34
C VAL A 12 49.82 9.03 13.66
N LYS A 13 49.01 9.79 14.41
CA LYS A 13 47.85 10.51 13.86
C LYS A 13 48.25 11.53 12.80
N GLU A 14 49.27 12.34 13.07
CA GLU A 14 49.72 13.38 12.14
C GLU A 14 50.19 12.79 10.80
N ARG A 15 50.94 11.67 10.85
CA ARG A 15 51.36 10.93 9.65
C ARG A 15 50.16 10.37 8.87
N TYR A 16 49.17 9.79 9.57
CA TYR A 16 47.96 9.27 8.95
C TYR A 16 47.08 10.37 8.35
N ASP A 17 46.79 11.44 9.09
CA ASP A 17 45.93 12.54 8.67
C ASP A 17 46.52 13.25 7.43
N THR A 18 47.84 13.44 7.39
CA THR A 18 48.52 14.04 6.23
C THR A 18 48.36 13.16 4.97
N CYS A 19 48.54 11.84 5.11
CA CYS A 19 48.29 10.89 4.03
C CYS A 19 46.82 10.90 3.57
N PHE A 20 45.90 10.83 4.53
CA PHE A 20 44.46 10.78 4.29
C PHE A 20 43.94 12.04 3.61
N LEU A 21 44.37 13.23 4.02
CA LEU A 21 43.92 14.49 3.41
C LEU A 21 44.38 14.62 1.95
N LYS A 22 45.61 14.19 1.64
CA LYS A 22 46.10 14.14 0.26
C LYS A 22 45.28 13.17 -0.58
N TRP A 23 45.08 11.95 -0.09
CA TRP A 23 44.27 10.96 -0.79
C TRP A 23 42.81 11.39 -0.96
N TYR A 24 42.21 11.99 0.08
CA TYR A 24 40.82 12.42 0.08
C TYR A 24 40.58 13.51 -0.98
N SER A 25 41.47 14.50 -1.07
CA SER A 25 41.34 15.61 -2.02
C SER A 25 41.67 15.21 -3.47
N GLU A 26 42.66 14.35 -3.68
CA GLU A 26 43.14 13.99 -5.02
C GLU A 26 42.44 12.77 -5.62
N LYS A 27 42.06 11.78 -4.80
CA LYS A 27 41.54 10.49 -5.27
C LYS A 27 40.05 10.32 -4.99
N TYR A 28 39.63 10.53 -3.75
CA TYR A 28 38.25 10.29 -3.33
C TYR A 28 37.27 11.30 -3.96
N LEU A 29 37.54 12.60 -3.79
CA LEU A 29 36.68 13.65 -4.35
C LEU A 29 36.69 13.70 -5.88
N ARG A 30 37.75 13.18 -6.52
CA ARG A 30 37.88 13.14 -7.98
C ARG A 30 37.38 11.84 -8.62
N GLY A 31 36.91 10.89 -7.80
CA GLY A 31 36.33 9.62 -8.28
C GLY A 31 37.34 8.65 -8.89
N ALA A 32 38.64 8.84 -8.66
CA ALA A 32 39.69 8.03 -9.28
C ALA A 32 39.86 6.65 -8.61
N GLU A 33 39.73 6.57 -7.28
CA GLU A 33 39.84 5.31 -6.52
C GLU A 33 39.16 5.45 -5.15
N LYS A 34 38.42 4.42 -4.73
CA LYS A 34 37.76 4.38 -3.40
C LYS A 34 38.56 3.66 -2.33
N ASP A 35 39.61 2.93 -2.73
CA ASP A 35 40.37 2.08 -1.83
C ASP A 35 41.60 2.82 -1.28
N ASN A 36 41.62 3.02 0.04
CA ASN A 36 42.69 3.70 0.79
C ASN A 36 43.94 2.82 1.02
N LYS A 37 44.44 2.11 0.00
CA LYS A 37 45.52 1.12 0.19
C LYS A 37 46.83 1.77 0.67
N GLU A 38 47.11 3.00 0.23
CA GLU A 38 48.32 3.75 0.56
C GLU A 38 48.41 4.16 2.04
N CYS A 39 47.28 4.53 2.66
CA CYS A 39 47.23 5.00 4.05
C CYS A 39 46.79 3.91 5.04
N ALA A 40 46.46 2.70 4.57
CA ALA A 40 45.96 1.60 5.41
C ALA A 40 46.99 1.12 6.45
N GLY A 41 48.29 1.17 6.13
CA GLY A 41 49.36 0.83 7.08
C GLY A 41 49.41 1.78 8.27
N LEU A 42 49.47 3.09 7.98
CA LEU A 42 49.47 4.16 8.98
C LEU A 42 48.19 4.16 9.83
N PHE A 43 47.04 3.85 9.23
CA PHE A 43 45.78 3.74 9.96
C PHE A 43 45.79 2.60 10.97
N LYS A 44 46.36 1.43 10.62
CA LYS A 44 46.42 0.29 11.54
C LYS A 44 47.29 0.58 12.75
N GLU A 45 48.39 1.31 12.59
CA GLU A 45 49.26 1.73 13.69
C GLU A 45 48.53 2.70 14.62
N TYR A 46 47.85 3.70 14.05
CA TYR A 46 47.03 4.63 14.81
C TYR A 46 45.86 3.93 15.52
N GLN A 47 45.17 3.01 14.85
CA GLN A 47 44.06 2.24 15.43
C GLN A 47 44.50 1.38 16.61
N LYS A 48 45.68 0.77 16.54
CA LYS A 48 46.27 0.01 17.66
C LYS A 48 46.52 0.91 18.86
N CYS A 49 47.08 2.10 18.64
CA CYS A 49 47.33 3.08 19.70
C CYS A 49 46.03 3.56 20.34
N LEU A 50 45.02 3.89 19.52
CA LEU A 50 43.70 4.30 20.00
C LEU A 50 42.98 3.21 20.80
N ALA A 51 43.08 1.95 20.40
CA ALA A 51 42.39 0.85 21.09
C ALA A 51 42.88 0.64 22.53
N VAL A 52 44.11 1.06 22.86
CA VAL A 52 44.62 1.07 24.24
C VAL A 52 44.04 2.26 25.00
N ALA A 53 44.13 3.46 24.43
CA ALA A 53 43.64 4.67 25.06
C ALA A 53 42.10 4.70 25.27
N LEU A 54 41.33 4.05 24.39
CA LEU A 54 39.86 3.96 24.51
C LEU A 54 39.43 3.02 25.67
N LYS A 55 40.23 1.98 25.95
CA LYS A 55 40.05 1.08 27.10
C LYS A 55 40.29 1.78 28.41
N ASP A 56 41.39 2.53 28.48
CA ASP A 56 41.77 3.25 29.69
C ASP A 56 40.75 4.33 30.06
N ARG A 57 40.05 4.90 29.07
CA ARG A 57 38.99 5.89 29.29
C ARG A 57 37.59 5.30 29.42
N GLY A 58 37.43 3.98 29.24
CA GLY A 58 36.15 3.30 29.34
C GLY A 58 35.13 3.69 28.27
N ILE A 59 35.58 4.24 27.14
CA ILE A 59 34.71 4.71 26.05
C ILE A 59 34.32 3.54 25.13
N ASP A 60 35.07 2.44 25.15
CA ASP A 60 34.82 1.29 24.27
C ASP A 60 33.40 0.75 24.34
N LYS A 61 32.83 0.63 25.54
CA LYS A 61 31.46 0.11 25.72
C LYS A 61 30.43 0.99 25.01
N LEU A 62 30.56 2.31 25.18
CA LEU A 62 29.66 3.29 24.55
C LEU A 62 29.83 3.32 23.03
N LEU A 63 31.06 3.10 22.56
CA LEU A 63 31.35 3.06 21.13
C LEU A 63 30.79 1.79 20.49
N ASP A 64 30.93 0.64 21.13
CA ASP A 64 30.40 -0.63 20.65
C ASP A 64 28.87 -0.65 20.67
N GLU A 65 28.25 -0.12 21.74
CA GLU A 65 26.80 0.09 21.82
C GLU A 65 26.30 0.99 20.67
N ALA A 66 26.94 2.15 20.46
CA ALA A 66 26.56 3.04 19.36
C ALA A 66 26.77 2.42 17.97
N ARG A 67 27.73 1.51 17.80
CA ARG A 67 27.96 0.80 16.53
C ARG A 67 26.93 -0.28 16.27
N GLU A 68 26.52 -1.02 17.29
CA GLU A 68 25.49 -2.05 17.15
C GLU A 68 24.10 -1.42 16.94
N ASP A 69 23.79 -0.30 17.60
CA ASP A 69 22.53 0.44 17.40
C ASP A 69 22.38 0.97 15.96
N ASN A 70 23.48 1.40 15.34
CA ASN A 70 23.46 1.88 13.95
C ASN A 70 23.52 0.74 12.92
N LYS A 71 23.86 -0.48 13.31
CA LYS A 71 24.00 -1.63 12.41
C LYS A 71 22.67 -2.03 11.76
N GLU A 72 21.57 -1.95 12.50
CA GLU A 72 20.24 -2.19 11.92
C GLU A 72 19.84 -1.06 10.94
N ASN A 73 20.20 0.19 11.25
CA ASN A 73 19.96 1.34 10.37
C ASN A 73 20.79 1.25 9.08
N ASP A 74 22.04 0.82 9.17
CA ASP A 74 22.93 0.58 8.03
C ASP A 74 22.50 -0.64 7.21
N ALA A 75 21.96 -1.68 7.85
CA ALA A 75 21.34 -2.83 7.18
C ALA A 75 20.08 -2.39 6.41
N ARG A 76 19.26 -1.50 6.97
CA ARG A 76 18.11 -0.89 6.29
C ARG A 76 18.53 0.03 5.14
N LEU A 77 19.62 0.79 5.30
CA LEU A 77 20.13 1.71 4.28
C LEU A 77 20.83 0.99 3.12
N SER A 78 21.56 -0.09 3.41
CA SER A 78 22.14 -0.98 2.40
C SER A 78 21.07 -1.83 1.71
N ALA A 79 20.02 -2.24 2.44
CA ALA A 79 18.83 -2.83 1.85
C ALA A 79 18.11 -1.84 0.91
N SER A 80 18.07 -0.54 1.21
CA SER A 80 17.42 0.45 0.35
C SER A 80 18.01 0.58 -1.06
N LYS A 81 19.29 0.22 -1.28
CA LYS A 81 19.90 0.24 -2.63
C LYS A 81 19.50 -0.95 -3.51
N THR A 82 18.89 -1.99 -2.94
CA THR A 82 18.40 -3.17 -3.68
C THR A 82 16.94 -3.53 -3.29
N GLY A 83 16.33 -2.75 -2.41
CA GLY A 83 15.14 -3.10 -1.64
C GLY A 83 13.83 -2.53 -2.16
N TYR A 84 13.82 -1.90 -3.34
CA TYR A 84 12.56 -1.55 -4.00
C TYR A 84 11.69 -2.80 -4.26
N ILE A 85 12.33 -3.96 -4.39
CA ILE A 85 11.68 -5.25 -4.63
C ILE A 85 11.21 -5.89 -3.30
N THR A 86 11.97 -5.76 -2.21
CA THR A 86 11.62 -6.35 -0.90
C THR A 86 10.62 -5.51 -0.10
N ALA A 87 10.67 -4.18 -0.20
CA ALA A 87 9.66 -3.28 0.40
C ALA A 87 8.28 -3.38 -0.30
N ARG A 88 8.23 -3.85 -1.54
CA ARG A 88 6.98 -4.08 -2.30
C ARG A 88 6.19 -5.26 -1.74
N TRP A 89 6.89 -6.33 -1.37
CA TRP A 89 6.27 -7.51 -0.76
C TRP A 89 5.77 -7.22 0.66
N ASP A 90 6.43 -6.30 1.39
CA ASP A 90 6.02 -5.84 2.73
C ASP A 90 4.69 -5.05 2.72
N LEU A 91 4.45 -4.26 1.67
CA LEU A 91 3.17 -3.56 1.51
C LEU A 91 2.01 -4.55 1.24
N VAL A 92 2.27 -5.60 0.47
CA VAL A 92 1.28 -6.61 0.08
C VAL A 92 0.94 -7.52 1.26
N THR A 93 1.92 -8.01 2.01
CA THR A 93 1.68 -8.81 3.23
C THR A 93 0.91 -8.00 4.27
N ARG A 94 1.26 -6.73 4.46
CA ARG A 94 0.55 -5.84 5.39
C ARG A 94 -0.88 -5.51 4.92
N LEU A 95 -1.11 -5.37 3.62
CA LEU A 95 -2.47 -5.25 3.05
C LEU A 95 -3.28 -6.54 3.19
N TYR A 96 -2.65 -7.71 3.08
CA TYR A 96 -3.29 -9.02 3.23
C TYR A 96 -3.76 -9.24 4.68
N GLU A 97 -2.92 -8.89 5.65
CA GLU A 97 -3.28 -8.88 7.07
C GLU A 97 -4.45 -7.93 7.35
N LEU A 98 -4.42 -6.68 6.84
CA LEU A 98 -5.55 -5.76 6.97
C LEU A 98 -6.84 -6.29 6.31
N ALA A 99 -6.74 -6.98 5.19
CA ALA A 99 -7.89 -7.55 4.48
C ALA A 99 -8.49 -8.74 5.23
N ILE A 100 -7.65 -9.62 5.78
CA ILE A 100 -8.09 -10.77 6.59
C ILE A 100 -8.72 -10.27 7.90
N PHE A 101 -8.09 -9.31 8.58
CA PHE A 101 -8.69 -8.68 9.77
C PHE A 101 -10.00 -7.92 9.46
N ALA A 102 -10.13 -7.26 8.30
CA ALA A 102 -11.36 -6.59 7.92
C ALA A 102 -12.50 -7.57 7.54
N ALA A 103 -12.16 -8.74 6.99
CA ALA A 103 -13.11 -9.80 6.69
C ALA A 103 -13.61 -10.51 7.97
N GLU A 104 -12.75 -10.65 8.98
CA GLU A 104 -13.08 -11.42 10.19
C GLU A 104 -13.65 -10.56 11.35
N TYR A 105 -13.34 -9.26 11.47
CA TYR A 105 -13.70 -8.46 12.66
C TYR A 105 -14.83 -7.43 12.46
N GLY A 106 -16.00 -7.92 12.05
CA GLY A 106 -17.26 -7.41 12.63
C GLY A 106 -17.94 -6.18 12.01
N VAL A 107 -17.33 -5.45 11.07
CA VAL A 107 -18.03 -4.36 10.34
C VAL A 107 -18.91 -4.93 9.21
N VAL A 108 -18.36 -5.86 8.43
CA VAL A 108 -19.09 -6.53 7.35
C VAL A 108 -20.27 -7.31 7.91
N ILE A 109 -20.13 -7.92 9.09
CA ILE A 109 -21.22 -8.68 9.73
C ILE A 109 -22.37 -7.75 10.18
N ARG A 110 -22.07 -6.54 10.67
CA ARG A 110 -23.12 -5.56 11.04
C ARG A 110 -23.84 -5.01 9.81
N VAL A 111 -23.10 -4.70 8.74
CA VAL A 111 -23.68 -4.25 7.47
C VAL A 111 -24.50 -5.38 6.83
N ALA A 112 -23.99 -6.61 6.81
CA ALA A 112 -24.68 -7.77 6.27
C ALA A 112 -26.00 -8.03 7.02
N ARG A 113 -26.00 -7.98 8.36
CA ARG A 113 -27.22 -8.10 9.16
C ARG A 113 -28.22 -6.98 8.87
N GLY A 114 -27.74 -5.75 8.68
CA GLY A 114 -28.56 -4.61 8.27
C GLY A 114 -29.21 -4.79 6.90
N VAL A 115 -28.45 -5.24 5.90
CA VAL A 115 -28.95 -5.51 4.54
C VAL A 115 -29.95 -6.67 4.54
N VAL A 116 -29.72 -7.72 5.33
CA VAL A 116 -30.67 -8.84 5.49
C VAL A 116 -31.96 -8.35 6.15
N GLY A 117 -31.88 -7.50 7.17
CA GLY A 117 -33.06 -6.89 7.81
C GLY A 117 -33.85 -5.98 6.86
N LEU A 118 -33.16 -5.14 6.09
CA LEU A 118 -33.79 -4.21 5.13
C LEU A 118 -34.48 -4.96 4.00
N THR A 119 -33.86 -6.03 3.48
CA THR A 119 -34.46 -6.86 2.42
C THR A 119 -35.67 -7.64 2.93
N ALA A 120 -35.62 -8.18 4.15
CA ALA A 120 -36.77 -8.82 4.78
C ALA A 120 -37.93 -7.82 4.97
N LEU A 121 -37.67 -6.63 5.52
CA LEU A 121 -38.66 -5.57 5.70
C LEU A 121 -39.30 -5.18 4.35
N PHE A 122 -38.48 -4.97 3.32
CA PHE A 122 -38.96 -4.65 1.98
C PHE A 122 -39.89 -5.73 1.44
N LEU A 123 -39.52 -7.01 1.54
CA LEU A 123 -40.39 -8.10 1.10
C LEU A 123 -41.67 -8.21 1.92
N THR A 124 -41.63 -8.00 3.23
CA THR A 124 -42.85 -8.02 4.07
C THR A 124 -43.85 -6.92 3.72
N ILE A 125 -43.39 -5.81 3.15
CA ILE A 125 -44.26 -4.72 2.70
C ILE A 125 -44.69 -4.94 1.24
N PHE A 126 -43.77 -5.29 0.35
CA PHE A 126 -44.04 -5.44 -1.07
C PHE A 126 -44.85 -6.69 -1.42
N VAL A 127 -44.66 -7.81 -0.71
CA VAL A 127 -45.43 -9.05 -0.95
C VAL A 127 -46.95 -8.84 -0.71
N PRO A 128 -47.41 -8.26 0.40
CA PRO A 128 -48.84 -7.98 0.57
C PRO A 128 -49.37 -6.95 -0.42
N ILE A 129 -48.59 -5.93 -0.82
CA ILE A 129 -49.01 -4.97 -1.86
C ILE A 129 -49.21 -5.68 -3.20
N VAL A 130 -48.29 -6.57 -3.59
CA VAL A 130 -48.39 -7.36 -4.82
C VAL A 130 -49.50 -8.42 -4.73
N PHE A 131 -49.74 -8.98 -3.54
CA PHE A 131 -50.82 -9.94 -3.31
C PHE A 131 -52.20 -9.27 -3.37
N LEU A 132 -52.35 -8.07 -2.79
CA LEU A 132 -53.53 -7.23 -2.91
C LEU A 132 -53.76 -6.86 -4.39
N ALA A 133 -52.72 -6.42 -5.10
CA ALA A 133 -52.81 -6.16 -6.54
C ALA A 133 -53.21 -7.42 -7.33
N ARG A 134 -52.68 -8.60 -6.99
CA ARG A 134 -53.07 -9.87 -7.64
C ARG A 134 -54.53 -10.24 -7.39
N LYS A 135 -55.04 -10.00 -6.19
CA LYS A 135 -56.44 -10.26 -5.83
C LYS A 135 -57.39 -9.39 -6.65
N GLU A 136 -57.04 -8.12 -6.87
CA GLU A 136 -57.76 -7.21 -7.77
C GLU A 136 -57.64 -7.61 -9.24
N THR A 137 -56.45 -8.06 -9.71
CA THR A 137 -56.30 -8.55 -11.09
C THR A 137 -57.11 -9.82 -11.39
N HIS A 138 -57.49 -10.61 -10.38
CA HIS A 138 -58.33 -11.79 -10.58
C HIS A 138 -59.79 -11.40 -10.84
N LEU A 139 -60.29 -10.35 -10.18
CA LEU A 139 -61.60 -9.77 -10.49
C LEU A 139 -61.58 -9.03 -11.83
N VAL A 140 -60.54 -8.24 -12.10
CA VAL A 140 -60.39 -7.51 -13.37
C VAL A 140 -60.18 -8.48 -14.55
N SER A 141 -59.46 -9.59 -14.39
CA SER A 141 -59.31 -10.61 -15.43
C SER A 141 -60.62 -11.35 -15.72
N ILE A 142 -61.42 -11.67 -14.69
CA ILE A 142 -62.75 -12.29 -14.87
C ILE A 142 -63.73 -11.30 -15.51
N LEU A 143 -63.72 -10.03 -15.09
CA LEU A 143 -64.55 -8.98 -15.69
C LEU A 143 -64.08 -8.66 -17.12
N ASP A 144 -62.77 -8.64 -17.41
CA ASP A 144 -62.22 -8.47 -18.77
C ASP A 144 -62.53 -9.68 -19.65
N SER A 145 -62.58 -10.89 -19.09
CA SER A 145 -63.06 -12.11 -19.78
C SER A 145 -64.57 -12.05 -20.07
N CYS A 146 -65.38 -11.54 -19.13
CA CYS A 146 -66.82 -11.33 -19.30
C CYS A 146 -67.13 -10.21 -20.30
N ILE A 147 -66.41 -9.09 -20.24
CA ILE A 147 -66.53 -7.96 -21.17
C ILE A 147 -66.13 -8.41 -22.58
N ARG A 148 -65.01 -9.13 -22.72
CA ARG A 148 -64.48 -9.64 -24.00
C ARG A 148 -65.33 -10.76 -24.62
N ARG A 149 -66.19 -11.43 -23.84
CA ARG A 149 -67.22 -12.35 -24.38
C ARG A 149 -68.48 -11.62 -24.85
N SER A 150 -68.77 -10.41 -24.36
CA SER A 150 -69.92 -9.61 -24.80
C SER A 150 -69.64 -8.75 -26.05
N THR A 151 -68.38 -8.40 -26.31
CA THR A 151 -67.99 -7.55 -27.45
C THR A 151 -67.36 -8.35 -28.59
N ALA A 152 -68.11 -9.29 -29.16
CA ALA A 152 -67.82 -9.79 -30.50
C ALA A 152 -68.22 -8.73 -31.56
N LYS A 153 -67.36 -7.71 -31.73
CA LYS A 153 -67.26 -6.90 -32.96
C LYS A 153 -65.89 -6.20 -33.01
N PRO A 154 -65.17 -6.21 -34.15
CA PRO A 154 -63.73 -5.98 -34.16
C PRO A 154 -63.41 -4.50 -34.28
N LEU A 155 -62.48 -3.99 -33.46
CA LEU A 155 -61.58 -2.92 -33.89
C LEU A 155 -60.29 -2.90 -33.06
N ALA A 156 -59.19 -3.08 -33.79
CA ALA A 156 -57.78 -2.79 -33.52
C ALA A 156 -57.38 -2.20 -32.15
N ALA A 157 -56.45 -2.88 -31.46
CA ALA A 157 -55.07 -2.39 -31.24
C ALA A 157 -54.34 -3.24 -30.19
N SER A 158 -53.26 -3.88 -30.63
CA SER A 158 -52.32 -4.65 -29.83
C SER A 158 -51.33 -3.70 -29.13
N SER A 159 -51.21 -3.75 -27.81
CA SER A 159 -50.04 -3.21 -27.09
C SER A 159 -49.30 -4.33 -26.38
N ARG A 160 -48.19 -4.75 -26.99
CA ARG A 160 -47.13 -5.56 -26.37
C ARG A 160 -46.21 -4.64 -25.56
N PRO A 161 -45.62 -5.08 -24.44
CA PRO A 161 -44.61 -4.30 -23.74
C PRO A 161 -43.30 -4.35 -24.52
N GLY A 162 -42.89 -3.20 -25.06
CA GLY A 162 -41.67 -3.03 -25.84
C GLY A 162 -40.41 -3.04 -24.98
N PHE A 163 -39.49 -3.92 -25.35
CA PHE A 163 -38.09 -3.98 -24.98
C PHE A 163 -37.40 -2.62 -25.23
N GLY A 164 -36.71 -2.06 -24.23
CA GLY A 164 -36.08 -0.74 -24.32
C GLY A 164 -34.99 -0.67 -25.41
N LEU A 165 -35.10 0.31 -26.29
CA LEU A 165 -34.10 0.60 -27.33
C LEU A 165 -32.89 1.32 -26.70
N SER A 166 -31.70 0.81 -27.02
CA SER A 166 -30.40 1.32 -26.56
C SER A 166 -30.17 2.78 -26.99
N ALA A 167 -29.57 3.59 -26.12
CA ALA A 167 -29.22 4.99 -26.38
C ALA A 167 -28.32 5.18 -27.64
N ARG A 168 -27.65 4.11 -28.06
CA ARG A 168 -26.83 4.07 -29.28
C ARG A 168 -27.66 4.16 -30.58
N GLU A 169 -28.91 3.69 -30.57
CA GLU A 169 -29.84 3.78 -31.72
C GLU A 169 -30.45 5.18 -31.88
N GLN A 170 -30.61 5.92 -30.77
CA GLN A 170 -31.13 7.30 -30.77
C GLN A 170 -30.16 8.29 -31.42
N LEU A 171 -28.85 8.11 -31.22
CA LEU A 171 -27.82 9.01 -31.79
C LEU A 171 -27.66 8.85 -33.31
N ARG A 172 -27.89 7.64 -33.86
CA ARG A 172 -27.78 7.39 -35.30
C ARG A 172 -28.87 8.08 -36.13
N ARG A 173 -30.05 8.31 -35.55
CA ARG A 173 -31.18 8.99 -36.22
C ARG A 173 -31.09 10.52 -36.19
N ARG A 174 -30.25 11.10 -35.33
CA ARG A 174 -30.07 12.56 -35.24
C ARG A 174 -29.01 13.13 -36.20
N GLY A 175 -28.40 12.30 -37.05
CA GLY A 175 -27.65 12.77 -38.22
C GLY A 175 -26.59 13.83 -37.92
N SER A 176 -25.73 13.59 -36.93
CA SER A 176 -24.53 14.41 -36.72
C SER A 176 -23.33 13.48 -36.56
N PHE A 177 -22.78 13.14 -37.72
CA PHE A 177 -21.37 12.84 -37.94
C PHE A 177 -20.86 13.82 -38.98
#